data_AF-A0A7S2IQW8-F1
#
_entry.id   AF-A0A7S2IQW8-F1
#
_cell.length_a   1.000
_cell.length_b   1.000
_cell.length_c   1.000
_cell.angle_alpha   90.00
_cell.angle_beta   90.00
_cell.angle_gamma   90.00
#
_symmetry.space_group_name_H-M   'P 1'
#
loop_
_entity.id
_entity.type
_entity.pdbx_description
1 polymer ?
#
loop_
_entity_poly.entity_id
_entity_poly.type
_entity_poly.pdbx_seq_one_letter_code
_entity_poly.pdbx_strand_id
1 'polypeptide(L)'
;DTRPVGRSILLRKAVTAPGGPPRLCMSTNAQNAGAPSIMASGSNTTQTCAESVDTTTIDDELRRHGFTIAGMKMDIEGHEHVALQGAEQLFSTAPPPLIFVEAVPRNSAKVLSFLTNRSYVCHRMYRIQHDYICTLH
;
A
#
# COMPACT_ATOMS: atom_id res chain seq x y z
N ASP A 1 -17.01 -24.27 -20.59
CA ASP A 1 -17.55 -23.07 -19.95
C ASP A 1 -16.41 -22.34 -19.23
N THR A 2 -15.63 -21.57 -19.99
CA THR A 2 -14.43 -20.87 -19.49
C THR A 2 -14.84 -19.47 -19.06
N ARG A 3 -15.31 -19.33 -17.81
CA ARG A 3 -15.48 -18.00 -17.21
C ARG A 3 -14.12 -17.31 -17.20
N PRO A 4 -14.03 -16.03 -17.60
CA PRO A 4 -12.75 -15.33 -17.59
C PRO A 4 -12.21 -15.29 -16.16
N VAL A 5 -11.00 -15.84 -15.99
CA VAL A 5 -10.23 -15.78 -14.74
C VAL A 5 -9.74 -14.34 -14.60
N GLY A 6 -10.22 -13.64 -13.57
CA GLY A 6 -9.71 -12.36 -13.03
C GLY A 6 -9.23 -11.28 -14.01
N ARG A 7 -9.93 -10.14 -14.08
CA ARG A 7 -9.38 -8.94 -14.73
C ARG A 7 -8.36 -8.28 -13.79
N SER A 8 -7.09 -8.25 -14.19
CA SER A 8 -6.06 -7.47 -13.49
C SER A 8 -5.95 -6.06 -14.10
N ILE A 9 -5.84 -5.03 -13.26
CA ILE A 9 -5.52 -3.67 -13.68
C ILE A 9 -4.20 -3.29 -13.01
N LEU A 10 -3.22 -2.96 -13.84
CA LEU A 10 -1.95 -2.41 -13.39
C LEU A 10 -2.01 -0.89 -13.46
N LEU A 11 -1.76 -0.22 -12.34
CA LEU A 11 -1.66 1.23 -12.27
C LEU A 11 -0.19 1.62 -12.31
N ARG A 12 0.21 2.47 -13.26
CA ARG A 12 1.56 3.06 -13.31
C ARG A 12 1.64 4.31 -12.43
N LYS A 13 1.32 4.14 -11.14
CA LYS A 13 1.31 5.22 -10.15
C LYS A 13 1.76 4.71 -8.80
N ALA A 14 2.36 5.58 -8.01
CA ALA A 14 2.61 5.34 -6.59
C ALA A 14 1.43 5.80 -5.74
N VAL A 15 1.09 5.05 -4.70
CA VAL A 15 0.06 5.48 -3.74
C VAL A 15 0.67 6.38 -2.67
N THR A 16 -0.06 7.42 -2.27
CA THR A 16 0.36 8.39 -1.25
C THR A 16 -0.84 8.91 -0.44
N ALA A 17 -0.56 9.74 0.56
CA ALA A 17 -1.57 10.41 1.38
C ALA A 17 -2.18 11.61 0.62
N PRO A 18 -3.36 12.11 1.03
CA PRO A 18 -3.92 13.34 0.46
C PRO A 18 -2.93 14.50 0.61
N GLY A 19 -2.71 15.26 -0.47
CA GLY A 19 -1.72 16.35 -0.50
C GLY A 19 -0.26 15.89 -0.56
N GLY A 20 0.00 14.60 -0.79
CA GLY A 20 1.34 14.09 -1.07
C GLY A 20 1.97 14.70 -2.34
N PRO A 21 3.27 14.46 -2.58
CA PRO A 21 3.96 14.99 -3.76
C PRO A 21 3.29 14.48 -5.04
N PRO A 22 3.16 15.30 -6.10
CA PRO A 22 2.44 14.90 -7.32
C PRO A 22 3.15 13.80 -8.10
N ARG A 23 4.46 13.64 -7.88
CA ARG A 23 5.29 12.60 -8.46
C ARG A 23 6.24 12.06 -7.41
N LEU A 24 6.51 10.77 -7.48
CA LEU A 24 7.53 10.11 -6.67
C LEU A 24 8.61 9.55 -7.59
N CYS A 25 9.81 9.51 -7.06
CA CYS A 25 10.88 8.83 -7.73
C CYS A 25 10.89 7.36 -7.34
N MET A 26 10.81 6.49 -8.33
CA MET A 26 10.98 5.05 -8.21
C MET A 26 12.41 4.71 -8.63
N SER A 27 13.15 4.05 -7.75
CA SER A 27 14.41 3.40 -8.09
C SER A 27 14.14 1.93 -8.38
N THR A 28 14.73 1.40 -9.44
CA THR A 28 14.66 -0.03 -9.76
C THR A 28 15.87 -0.73 -9.19
N ASN A 29 15.66 -1.81 -8.45
CA ASN A 29 16.74 -2.69 -8.07
C ASN A 29 17.14 -3.54 -9.29
N ALA A 30 18.37 -3.35 -9.80
CA ALA A 30 18.87 -4.06 -10.97
C ALA A 30 18.93 -5.59 -10.79
N GLN A 31 19.00 -6.06 -9.54
CA GLN A 31 19.01 -7.47 -9.17
C GLN A 31 17.61 -8.02 -8.85
N ASN A 32 16.61 -7.16 -8.63
CA ASN A 32 15.22 -7.56 -8.39
C ASN A 32 14.24 -6.50 -8.89
N ALA A 33 13.77 -6.65 -10.13
CA ALA A 33 12.79 -5.74 -10.74
C ALA A 33 11.44 -5.72 -9.99
N GLY A 34 11.17 -6.70 -9.12
CA GLY A 34 9.99 -6.76 -8.26
C GLY A 34 10.14 -6.03 -6.92
N ALA A 35 11.31 -5.44 -6.63
CA ALA A 35 11.56 -4.64 -5.42
C ALA A 35 11.91 -3.18 -5.77
N PRO A 36 11.02 -2.44 -6.46
CA PRO A 36 11.21 -1.01 -6.66
C PRO A 36 11.13 -0.28 -5.31
N SER A 37 12.02 0.69 -5.08
CA SER A 37 12.00 1.52 -3.88
C SER A 37 11.54 2.94 -4.21
N ILE A 38 10.71 3.52 -3.35
CA ILE A 38 10.32 4.93 -3.45
C ILE A 38 11.37 5.77 -2.72
N MET A 39 12.00 6.69 -3.46
CA MET A 39 12.94 7.62 -2.88
C MET A 39 12.20 8.86 -2.37
N ALA A 40 12.21 9.06 -1.05
CA ALA A 40 11.81 10.33 -0.45
C ALA A 40 12.92 11.37 -0.67
N SER A 41 12.54 12.63 -0.92
CA SER A 41 13.49 13.73 -1.06
C SER A 41 14.32 13.86 0.23
N GLY A 42 15.63 13.57 0.17
CA GLY A 42 16.56 13.68 1.30
C GLY A 42 17.21 12.39 1.81
N SER A 43 17.07 11.22 1.15
CA SER A 43 17.84 10.04 1.54
C SER A 43 19.28 10.09 1.02
N ASN A 44 20.27 9.93 1.92
CA ASN A 44 21.70 9.78 1.60
C ASN A 44 22.04 8.43 0.93
N THR A 45 21.12 7.89 0.14
CA THR A 45 21.34 6.67 -0.64
C THR A 45 21.87 7.06 -2.00
N THR A 46 22.91 6.37 -2.47
CA THR A 46 23.48 6.49 -3.84
C THR A 46 22.53 6.03 -4.94
N GLN A 47 21.24 5.83 -4.62
CA GLN A 47 20.24 5.43 -5.60
C GLN A 47 19.87 6.66 -6.44
N THR A 48 20.08 6.53 -7.74
CA THR A 48 19.63 7.52 -8.72
C THR A 48 18.17 7.27 -9.07
N CYS A 49 17.47 8.34 -9.41
CA CYS A 49 16.10 8.22 -9.87
C CYS A 49 16.04 7.46 -11.19
N ALA A 50 15.41 6.28 -11.19
CA ALA A 50 15.27 5.48 -12.41
C ALA A 50 14.04 5.94 -13.21
N GLU A 51 12.91 6.14 -12.52
CA GLU A 51 11.67 6.58 -13.14
C GLU A 51 10.92 7.53 -12.21
N SER A 52 10.36 8.61 -12.74
CA SER A 52 9.43 9.46 -12.01
C SER A 52 8.00 9.05 -12.35
N VAL A 53 7.24 8.58 -11.36
CA VAL A 53 5.86 8.13 -11.52
C VAL A 53 4.89 9.12 -10.88
N ASP A 54 3.70 9.27 -11.47
CA ASP A 54 2.64 10.06 -10.87
C ASP A 54 2.18 9.41 -9.56
N THR A 55 1.69 10.23 -8.63
CA THR A 55 1.09 9.72 -7.40
C THR A 55 -0.44 9.75 -7.46
N THR A 56 -1.05 8.97 -6.58
CA THR A 56 -2.50 8.95 -6.36
C THR A 56 -2.81 8.53 -4.93
N THR A 57 -4.05 8.71 -4.50
CA THR A 57 -4.57 8.07 -3.29
C THR A 57 -5.28 6.76 -3.66
N ILE A 58 -5.46 5.87 -2.67
CA ILE A 58 -6.25 4.64 -2.86
C ILE A 58 -7.72 5.01 -3.12
N ASP A 59 -8.24 5.99 -2.38
CA ASP A 59 -9.61 6.47 -2.53
C ASP A 59 -9.90 7.00 -3.95
N ASP A 60 -8.97 7.73 -4.55
CA ASP A 60 -9.15 8.26 -5.91
C ASP A 60 -9.21 7.17 -6.98
N GLU A 61 -8.38 6.13 -6.86
CA GLU A 61 -8.38 5.02 -7.82
C GLU A 61 -9.62 4.14 -7.64
N LEU A 62 -10.07 3.91 -6.40
CA LEU A 62 -11.33 3.20 -6.17
C LEU A 62 -12.53 3.97 -6.71
N ARG A 63 -12.58 5.29 -6.53
CA ARG A 63 -13.63 6.14 -7.09
C ARG A 63 -13.63 6.11 -8.62
N ARG A 64 -12.45 6.14 -9.25
CA ARG A 64 -12.32 6.10 -10.71
C ARG A 64 -12.79 4.78 -11.30
N HIS A 65 -12.52 3.68 -10.61
CA HIS A 65 -12.79 2.34 -11.15
C HIS A 65 -14.08 1.69 -10.62
N GLY A 66 -14.67 2.21 -9.55
CA GLY A 66 -15.92 1.71 -8.99
C GLY A 66 -15.80 0.34 -8.33
N PHE A 67 -14.64 0.01 -7.74
CA PHE A 67 -14.39 -1.30 -7.14
C PHE A 67 -14.81 -1.37 -5.68
N THR A 68 -15.36 -2.53 -5.30
CA THR A 68 -15.48 -2.96 -3.90
C THR A 68 -14.31 -3.89 -3.55
N ILE A 69 -13.68 -3.67 -2.40
CA ILE A 69 -12.53 -4.46 -1.98
C ILE A 69 -13.00 -5.62 -1.09
N ALA A 70 -12.85 -6.85 -1.59
CA ALA A 70 -13.05 -8.07 -0.79
C ALA A 70 -11.84 -8.43 0.08
N GLY A 71 -10.66 -7.92 -0.27
CA GLY A 71 -9.44 -8.06 0.51
C GLY A 71 -8.33 -7.19 -0.06
N MET A 72 -7.40 -6.77 0.80
CA MET A 72 -6.30 -5.87 0.44
C MET A 72 -4.96 -6.51 0.82
N LYS A 73 -3.98 -6.49 -0.09
CA LYS A 73 -2.58 -6.75 0.23
C LYS A 73 -1.81 -5.43 0.16
N MET A 74 -1.02 -5.12 1.18
CA MET A 74 -0.15 -3.94 1.25
C MET A 74 1.28 -4.38 1.51
N ASP A 75 2.16 -4.04 0.57
CA ASP A 75 3.57 -4.38 0.55
C ASP A 75 4.21 -3.24 -0.26
N ILE A 76 4.56 -2.16 0.44
CA ILE A 76 4.96 -0.87 -0.16
C ILE A 76 6.25 -0.38 0.50
N GLU A 77 7.10 -1.30 0.92
CA GLU A 77 8.45 -1.03 1.40
C GLU A 77 8.49 0.05 2.48
N GLY A 78 7.56 0.00 3.45
CA GLY A 78 7.47 0.95 4.56
C GLY A 78 6.59 2.18 4.30
N HIS A 79 5.96 2.31 3.15
CA HIS A 79 5.02 3.40 2.86
C HIS A 79 3.56 3.05 3.16
N GLU A 80 3.30 1.93 3.85
CA GLU A 80 1.94 1.44 4.14
C GLU A 80 1.14 2.48 4.93
N HIS A 81 1.75 3.11 5.93
CA HIS A 81 1.09 4.15 6.73
C HIS A 81 0.66 5.37 5.91
N VAL A 82 1.42 5.75 4.89
CA VAL A 82 1.08 6.86 3.98
C VAL A 82 -0.03 6.44 3.02
N ALA A 83 0.02 5.21 2.51
CA ALA A 83 -1.04 4.66 1.68
C ALA A 83 -2.38 4.53 2.45
N LEU A 84 -2.34 4.13 3.72
CA LEU A 84 -3.52 4.07 4.61
C LEU A 84 -4.16 5.46 4.83
N GLN A 85 -3.36 6.51 4.96
CA GLN A 85 -3.88 7.89 5.00
C GLN A 85 -4.58 8.28 3.69
N GLY A 86 -4.09 7.78 2.55
CA GLY A 86 -4.75 7.92 1.24
C GLY A 86 -5.97 7.01 1.03
N ALA A 87 -6.39 6.27 2.05
CA ALA A 87 -7.52 5.34 2.00
C ALA A 87 -8.59 5.67 3.07
N GLU A 88 -8.54 6.85 3.69
CA GLU A 88 -9.42 7.22 4.81
C GLU A 88 -10.92 7.08 4.46
N GLN A 89 -11.32 7.41 3.23
CA GLN A 89 -12.70 7.29 2.80
C GLN A 89 -13.10 5.83 2.65
N LEU A 90 -12.26 4.99 2.03
CA LEU A 90 -12.47 3.55 1.94
C LEU A 90 -12.72 2.95 3.33
N PHE A 91 -11.82 3.22 4.28
CA PHE A 91 -11.91 2.64 5.62
C PHE A 91 -13.11 3.15 6.43
N SER A 92 -13.64 4.33 6.09
CA SER A 92 -14.82 4.91 6.76
C SER A 92 -16.15 4.50 6.12
N THR A 93 -16.16 4.10 4.84
CA THR A 93 -17.40 3.86 4.08
C THR A 93 -17.61 2.41 3.68
N ALA A 94 -16.53 1.70 3.35
CA ALA A 94 -16.56 0.30 2.90
C ALA A 94 -15.22 -0.39 3.25
N PRO A 95 -14.91 -0.54 4.55
CA PRO A 95 -13.63 -1.08 4.99
C PRO A 95 -13.38 -2.50 4.42
N PRO A 96 -12.16 -2.81 3.92
CA PRO A 96 -11.83 -4.15 3.46
C PRO A 96 -11.97 -5.18 4.59
N PRO A 97 -12.71 -6.29 4.42
CA PRO A 97 -12.91 -7.23 5.53
C PRO A 97 -11.63 -7.99 5.92
N LEU A 98 -10.66 -8.09 5.00
CA LEU A 98 -9.39 -8.76 5.17
C LEU A 98 -8.25 -7.90 4.63
N ILE A 99 -7.20 -7.72 5.43
CA ILE A 99 -5.98 -7.01 5.04
C ILE A 99 -4.77 -7.89 5.34
N PHE A 100 -3.92 -8.09 4.35
CA PHE A 100 -2.57 -8.58 4.50
C PHE A 100 -1.62 -7.40 4.39
N VAL A 101 -0.81 -7.12 5.41
CA VAL A 101 0.10 -5.97 5.39
C VAL A 101 1.48 -6.34 5.88
N GLU A 102 2.50 -5.99 5.08
CA GLU A 102 3.89 -5.99 5.51
C GLU A 102 4.19 -4.66 6.21
N ALA A 103 4.27 -4.69 7.54
CA ALA A 103 4.48 -3.51 8.36
C ALA A 103 5.91 -3.51 8.92
N VAL A 104 6.86 -3.00 8.13
CA VAL A 104 8.28 -2.94 8.51
C VAL A 104 8.50 -2.20 9.85
N PRO A 105 9.56 -2.52 10.64
CA PRO A 105 9.72 -2.04 12.01
C PRO A 105 9.57 -0.54 12.22
N ARG A 106 10.08 0.27 11.27
CA ARG A 106 10.06 1.73 11.37
C ARG A 106 8.65 2.34 11.34
N ASN A 107 7.67 1.64 10.74
CA ASN A 107 6.31 2.16 10.54
C ASN A 107 5.22 1.24 11.08
N SER A 108 5.57 0.08 11.63
CA SER A 108 4.62 -0.92 12.15
C SER A 108 3.66 -0.35 13.18
N ALA A 109 4.14 0.46 14.13
CA ALA A 109 3.30 1.09 15.14
C ALA A 109 2.20 1.98 14.53
N LYS A 110 2.52 2.75 13.48
CA LYS A 110 1.56 3.63 12.79
C LYS A 110 0.52 2.82 12.03
N VAL A 111 0.97 1.79 11.29
CA VAL A 111 0.10 0.89 10.53
C VAL A 111 -0.86 0.15 11.46
N LEU A 112 -0.33 -0.48 12.51
CA LEU A 112 -1.14 -1.24 13.45
C LEU A 112 -2.12 -0.33 14.20
N SER A 113 -1.68 0.84 14.67
CA SER A 113 -2.58 1.79 15.34
C SER A 113 -3.72 2.26 14.42
N PHE A 114 -3.43 2.55 13.15
CA PHE A 114 -4.46 2.94 12.18
C PHE A 114 -5.54 1.86 12.05
N LEU A 115 -5.13 0.60 11.94
CA LEU A 115 -6.02 -0.54 11.73
C LEU A 115 -6.78 -0.89 13.02
N THR A 116 -6.10 -0.96 14.17
CA THR A 116 -6.77 -1.29 15.45
C THR A 116 -7.77 -0.23 15.88
N ASN A 117 -7.51 1.06 15.58
CA ASN A 117 -8.46 2.14 15.84
C ASN A 117 -9.74 2.05 14.98
N ARG A 118 -9.76 1.16 13.99
CA ARG A 118 -10.89 0.90 13.08
C ARG A 118 -11.42 -0.53 13.21
N SER A 119 -11.32 -1.07 14.43
CA SER A 119 -11.85 -2.40 14.79
C SER A 119 -11.18 -3.59 14.08
N TYR A 120 -10.00 -3.41 13.50
CA TYR A 120 -9.24 -4.57 13.01
C TYR A 120 -8.50 -5.26 14.14
N VAL A 121 -8.56 -6.58 14.14
CA VAL A 121 -7.67 -7.43 14.94
C VAL A 121 -6.56 -7.93 14.03
N CYS A 122 -5.31 -7.60 14.39
CA CYS A 122 -4.13 -7.92 13.60
C CYS A 122 -3.31 -9.04 14.24
N HIS A 123 -3.11 -10.12 13.50
CA HIS A 123 -2.28 -11.27 13.87
C HIS A 123 -0.97 -11.25 13.10
N ARG A 124 0.14 -11.26 13.83
CA ARG A 124 1.47 -11.41 13.22
C ARG A 124 1.64 -12.82 12.68
N MET A 125 2.19 -12.95 11.48
CA MET A 125 2.47 -14.24 10.87
C MET A 125 3.84 -14.77 11.33
N TYR A 126 3.86 -15.94 11.98
CA TYR A 126 5.04 -16.48 12.67
C TYR A 126 6.25 -16.85 11.78
N ARG A 127 6.10 -16.87 10.45
CA ARG A 127 7.15 -17.32 9.52
C ARG A 127 7.72 -16.24 8.61
N ILE A 128 7.11 -15.05 8.59
CA ILE A 128 7.56 -13.95 7.73
C ILE A 128 7.70 -12.73 8.64
N GLN A 129 8.90 -12.19 8.70
CA GLN A 129 9.17 -11.05 9.56
C GLN A 129 8.36 -9.86 9.01
N HIS A 130 7.54 -9.25 9.88
CA HIS A 130 6.78 -8.01 9.60
C HIS A 130 5.44 -8.17 8.89
N ASP A 131 5.00 -9.39 8.58
CA ASP A 131 3.68 -9.62 8.00
C ASP A 131 2.57 -9.77 9.05
N TYR A 132 1.45 -9.14 8.76
CA TYR A 132 0.23 -9.19 9.56
C TYR A 132 -0.98 -9.53 8.69
N ILE A 133 -1.85 -10.37 9.24
CA ILE A 133 -3.22 -10.54 8.74
C ILE A 133 -4.13 -9.80 9.70
N CYS A 134 -4.89 -8.85 9.19
CA CYS A 134 -5.85 -8.06 9.94
C CYS A 134 -7.27 -8.32 9.43
N THR A 135 -8.17 -8.68 10.33
CA THR A 135 -9.59 -8.91 10.02
C THR A 135 -10.47 -7.89 10.73
N LEU A 136 -11.48 -7.39 10.03
CA LEU A 136 -12.46 -6.47 10.59
C LEU A 136 -13.40 -7.22 11.56
N HIS A 137 -13.57 -6.69 12.77
CA HIS A 137 -14.53 -7.17 13.76
C HIS A 137 -15.79 -6.30 13.83
#